data_AF-A0A6A8AHX4-F1
#
_entry.id   AF-A0A6A8AHX4-F1
#
_cell.length_a   1.000
_cell.length_b   1.000
_cell.length_c   1.000
_cell.angle_alpha   90.00
_cell.angle_beta   90.00
_cell.angle_gamma   90.00
#
_symmetry.space_group_name_H-M   'P 1'
#
loop_
_entity.id
_entity.type
_entity.pdbx_description
1 polymer ?
#
loop_
_entity_poly.entity_id
_entity_poly.type
_entity_poly.pdbx_seq_one_letter_code
_entity_poly.pdbx_strand_id
1 'polypeptide(L)'
;MMAVDMLNISAFGKMRLFGTDVIGVCSTGNIEMVKSLGADHVIDYTKEDFTGNSETYDIIFDMVGNSSFQKCKKSLTKKGIYLITIPTFPILLQMLLTSLTRER
;
A
#
# COMPACT_ATOMS: atom_id res chain seq x y z
N MET A 1 -7.83 5.25 4.60
CA MET A 1 -7.64 4.75 3.20
C MET A 1 -6.40 3.86 3.13
N MET A 2 -6.50 2.67 2.54
CA MET A 2 -5.40 1.68 2.44
C MET A 2 -4.97 1.47 0.99
N ALA A 3 -3.68 1.67 0.65
CA ALA A 3 -3.13 1.37 -0.67
C ALA A 3 -2.40 0.02 -0.66
N VAL A 4 -2.77 -0.89 -1.57
CA VAL A 4 -2.18 -2.24 -1.67
C VAL A 4 -1.57 -2.44 -3.04
N ASP A 5 -0.24 -2.59 -3.10
CA ASP A 5 0.48 -2.94 -4.33
C ASP A 5 0.40 -4.46 -4.54
N MET A 6 -0.50 -4.86 -5.45
CA MET A 6 -0.79 -6.26 -5.73
C MET A 6 -0.21 -6.68 -7.08
N LEU A 7 0.84 -7.51 -7.04
CA LEU A 7 1.20 -8.37 -8.19
C LEU A 7 0.76 -9.83 -8.06
N ASN A 8 0.08 -10.25 -7.00
CA ASN A 8 -0.76 -11.46 -6.90
C ASN A 8 -1.02 -11.75 -5.41
N ILE A 9 -2.26 -11.68 -4.91
CA ILE A 9 -2.75 -12.46 -3.75
C ILE A 9 -4.27 -12.21 -3.54
N SER A 10 -4.99 -13.24 -3.15
CA SER A 10 -6.46 -13.30 -2.99
C SER A 10 -6.98 -12.82 -1.62
N ALA A 11 -6.35 -11.84 -0.96
CA ALA A 11 -6.60 -11.54 0.46
C ALA A 11 -7.44 -10.28 0.79
N PHE A 12 -8.08 -9.62 -0.19
CA PHE A 12 -8.81 -8.36 0.04
C PHE A 12 -10.13 -8.50 0.81
N GLY A 13 -10.81 -9.65 0.72
CA GLY A 13 -12.15 -9.82 1.31
C GLY A 13 -12.22 -9.56 2.82
N LYS A 14 -11.08 -9.65 3.53
CA LYS A 14 -11.01 -9.45 4.99
C LYS A 14 -10.94 -7.98 5.41
N MET A 15 -10.52 -7.07 4.52
CA MET A 15 -10.35 -5.64 4.85
C MET A 15 -11.67 -4.86 4.83
N ARG A 16 -12.62 -5.25 3.98
CA ARG A 16 -13.97 -4.65 3.95
C ARG A 16 -14.75 -4.79 5.26
N LEU A 17 -14.47 -5.82 6.05
CA LEU A 17 -15.10 -6.05 7.35
C LEU A 17 -14.80 -4.94 8.38
N PHE A 18 -13.79 -4.10 8.13
CA PHE A 18 -13.38 -3.03 9.04
C PHE A 18 -13.87 -1.62 8.64
N GLY A 19 -14.69 -1.50 7.59
CA GLY A 19 -15.20 -0.19 7.14
C GLY A 19 -14.12 0.74 6.57
N THR A 20 -13.06 0.17 5.99
CA THR A 20 -11.91 0.90 5.44
C THR A 20 -12.00 0.98 3.92
N ASP A 21 -11.80 2.17 3.35
CA ASP A 21 -11.65 2.34 1.89
C ASP A 21 -10.37 1.65 1.39
N VAL A 22 -10.54 0.72 0.45
CA VAL A 22 -9.45 -0.08 -0.12
C VAL A 22 -9.12 0.40 -1.52
N ILE A 23 -7.86 0.78 -1.72
CA ILE A 23 -7.29 1.13 -3.02
C ILE A 23 -6.30 0.05 -3.45
N GLY A 24 -6.58 -0.60 -4.57
CA GLY A 24 -5.66 -1.52 -5.21
C GLY A 24 -4.74 -0.79 -6.17
N VAL A 25 -3.45 -1.08 -6.14
CA VAL A 25 -2.46 -0.61 -7.12
C VAL A 25 -2.01 -1.83 -7.92
N CYS A 26 -2.22 -1.82 -9.23
CA CYS A 26 -1.86 -2.95 -10.10
C CYS A 26 -1.55 -2.50 -11.53
N SER A 27 -1.13 -3.44 -12.39
CA SER A 27 -1.00 -3.17 -13.82
C SER A 27 -2.36 -3.16 -14.52
N THR A 28 -2.44 -2.55 -15.71
CA THR A 28 -3.67 -2.44 -16.50
C THR A 28 -4.40 -3.78 -16.66
N GLY A 29 -3.67 -4.87 -16.90
CA GLY A 29 -4.24 -6.20 -17.14
C GLY A 29 -4.93 -6.82 -15.92
N ASN A 30 -4.65 -6.33 -14.71
CA ASN A 30 -5.16 -6.89 -13.46
C ASN A 30 -6.30 -6.06 -12.86
N ILE A 31 -6.72 -4.95 -13.49
CA ILE A 31 -7.71 -4.03 -12.93
C ILE A 31 -9.03 -4.73 -12.60
N GLU A 32 -9.57 -5.52 -13.54
CA GLU A 32 -10.85 -6.21 -13.34
C GLU A 32 -10.76 -7.25 -12.21
N MET A 33 -9.65 -7.99 -12.15
CA MET A 33 -9.38 -8.93 -11.08
C MET A 33 -9.33 -8.22 -9.72
N VAL A 34 -8.56 -7.14 -9.59
CA VAL A 34 -8.43 -6.40 -8.32
C VAL A 34 -9.77 -5.80 -7.87
N LYS A 35 -10.58 -5.28 -8.80
CA LYS A 35 -11.96 -4.85 -8.49
C LYS A 35 -12.82 -6.00 -7.97
N SER A 36 -12.78 -7.16 -8.63
CA SER A 36 -13.55 -8.34 -8.21
C SER A 36 -13.15 -8.86 -6.83
N LEU A 37 -11.91 -8.62 -6.41
CA LEU A 37 -11.41 -8.98 -5.08
C LEU A 37 -11.93 -8.03 -3.98
N GLY A 38 -12.59 -6.94 -4.35
CA GLY A 38 -13.26 -6.02 -3.42
C GLY A 38 -12.50 -4.72 -3.15
N ALA A 39 -11.59 -4.31 -4.03
CA ALA A 39 -11.04 -2.95 -4.00
C ALA A 39 -12.13 -1.94 -4.39
N ASP A 40 -12.28 -0.86 -3.62
CA ASP A 40 -13.24 0.20 -3.87
C ASP A 40 -12.74 1.12 -5.00
N HIS A 41 -11.42 1.33 -5.06
CA HIS A 41 -10.73 2.01 -6.16
C HIS A 41 -9.52 1.21 -6.64
N VAL A 42 -9.16 1.39 -7.92
CA VAL A 42 -7.97 0.77 -8.50
C VAL A 42 -7.15 1.82 -9.25
N ILE A 43 -5.87 1.87 -8.91
CA ILE A 43 -4.83 2.69 -9.53
C ILE A 43 -4.01 1.80 -10.46
N ASP A 44 -3.88 2.24 -11.71
CA ASP A 44 -3.04 1.59 -12.70
C ASP A 44 -1.63 2.16 -12.63
N TYR A 45 -0.69 1.44 -11.99
CA TYR A 45 0.67 1.96 -11.79
C TYR A 45 1.42 2.21 -13.10
N THR A 46 0.97 1.62 -14.21
CA THR A 46 1.56 1.85 -15.53
C THR A 46 1.19 3.22 -16.11
N LYS A 47 0.17 3.86 -15.55
CA LYS A 47 -0.35 5.16 -15.99
C LYS A 47 -0.10 6.27 -14.97
N GLU A 48 -0.14 5.95 -13.69
CA GLU A 48 0.05 6.94 -12.62
C GLU A 48 0.85 6.36 -11.43
N ASP A 49 1.68 7.20 -10.81
CA ASP A 49 2.39 6.86 -9.56
C ASP A 49 1.52 7.30 -8.37
N PHE A 50 0.96 6.33 -7.63
CA PHE A 50 0.12 6.61 -6.46
C PHE A 50 0.85 7.39 -5.36
N THR A 51 2.19 7.43 -5.37
CA THR A 51 2.96 8.19 -4.39
C THR A 51 3.10 9.67 -4.75
N GLY A 52 2.81 10.02 -6.00
CA GLY A 52 2.82 11.38 -6.53
C GLY A 52 1.45 12.05 -6.51
N ASN A 53 0.38 11.34 -6.14
CA ASN A 53 -0.93 11.94 -5.99
C ASN A 53 -1.00 12.78 -4.69
N SER A 54 -1.99 13.65 -4.60
CA SER A 54 -2.22 14.50 -3.41
C SER A 54 -2.88 13.75 -2.25
N GLU A 55 -3.01 12.42 -2.36
CA GLU A 55 -3.68 11.59 -1.37
C GLU A 55 -2.72 11.11 -0.29
N THR A 56 -3.27 10.80 0.88
CA THR A 56 -2.50 10.18 1.96
C THR A 56 -3.21 8.94 2.49
N TYR A 57 -2.43 7.95 2.94
CA TYR A 57 -2.92 6.63 3.31
C TYR A 57 -2.55 6.31 4.76
N ASP A 58 -3.48 5.66 5.45
CA ASP A 58 -3.26 5.19 6.83
C ASP A 58 -2.47 3.89 6.83
N ILE A 59 -2.62 3.09 5.78
CA ILE A 59 -1.88 1.84 5.61
C ILE A 59 -1.44 1.75 4.16
N ILE A 60 -0.15 1.51 3.94
CA ILE A 60 0.38 1.08 2.65
C ILE A 60 0.88 -0.35 2.82
N PHE A 61 0.34 -1.27 2.04
CA PHE A 61 0.72 -2.68 2.09
C PHE A 61 1.36 -3.08 0.77
N ASP A 62 2.68 -3.21 0.80
CA ASP A 62 3.50 -3.51 -0.37
C ASP A 62 3.86 -5.00 -0.38
N MET A 63 3.33 -5.74 -1.35
CA MET A 63 3.60 -7.18 -1.43
C MET A 63 4.86 -7.52 -2.24
N VAL A 64 5.40 -6.56 -2.98
CA VAL A 64 6.35 -6.83 -4.08
C VAL A 64 7.67 -6.09 -3.86
N GLY A 65 7.65 -4.96 -3.16
CA GLY A 65 8.79 -4.06 -3.00
C GLY A 65 9.08 -3.23 -4.26
N ASN A 66 8.12 -3.13 -5.18
CA ASN A 66 8.28 -2.33 -6.41
C ASN A 66 8.27 -0.82 -6.14
N SER A 67 7.72 -0.41 -4.99
CA SER A 67 7.65 0.98 -4.56
C SER A 67 8.69 1.25 -3.49
N SER A 68 9.48 2.33 -3.63
CA SER A 68 10.49 2.65 -2.61
C SER A 68 9.82 3.11 -1.32
N PHE A 69 10.29 2.62 -0.18
CA PHE A 69 9.79 3.03 1.14
C PHE A 69 9.79 4.56 1.31
N GLN A 70 10.82 5.25 0.82
CA GLN A 70 10.95 6.70 0.91
C GLN A 70 9.82 7.45 0.20
N LYS A 71 9.34 6.92 -0.94
CA LYS A 71 8.19 7.46 -1.67
C LYS A 71 6.90 7.18 -0.90
N CYS A 72 6.69 5.93 -0.50
CA CYS A 72 5.50 5.52 0.27
C CYS A 72 5.36 6.31 1.57
N LYS A 73 6.47 6.57 2.28
CA LYS A 73 6.49 7.34 3.54
C LYS A 73 5.93 8.74 3.37
N LYS A 74 6.12 9.40 2.22
CA LYS A 74 5.56 10.73 1.95
C LYS A 74 4.05 10.71 1.75
N SER A 75 3.54 9.59 1.25
CA SER A 75 2.12 9.37 1.03
C SER A 75 1.42 8.74 2.24
N LEU A 76 2.13 8.50 3.35
CA LEU A 76 1.49 8.08 4.60
C LEU A 76 0.97 9.29 5.37
N THR A 77 -0.17 9.10 6.04
CA THR A 77 -0.59 10.03 7.10
C THR A 77 0.44 10.03 8.24
N LYS A 78 0.38 11.01 9.13
CA LYS A 78 1.28 11.10 10.31
C LYS A 78 1.25 9.84 11.19
N LYS A 79 0.12 9.12 11.20
CA LYS A 79 -0.09 7.87 11.96
C LYS A 79 -0.05 6.63 11.06
N GLY A 80 0.30 6.81 9.79
CA GLY A 80 0.23 5.76 8.79
C GLY A 80 1.28 4.68 9.00
N ILE A 81 0.95 3.46 8.57
CA ILE A 81 1.79 2.28 8.72
C ILE A 81 2.14 1.74 7.33
N TYR A 82 3.44 1.55 7.07
CA TYR A 82 3.91 0.78 5.91
C TYR A 82 4.14 -0.66 6.32
N LEU A 83 3.54 -1.59 5.59
CA LEU A 83 3.68 -3.04 5.76
C LEU A 83 4.25 -3.61 4.47
N ILE A 84 5.22 -4.52 4.58
CA ILE A 84 5.84 -5.18 3.43
C ILE A 84 5.99 -6.68 3.70
N THR A 85 5.69 -7.51 2.70
CA THR A 85 5.74 -8.98 2.85
C THR A 85 7.09 -9.58 2.47
N ILE A 86 7.93 -8.85 1.73
CA ILE A 86 9.30 -9.25 1.40
C ILE A 86 10.28 -8.36 2.17
N PRO A 87 10.56 -8.66 3.45
CA PRO A 87 11.48 -7.88 4.25
C PRO A 87 12.92 -8.16 3.81
N THR A 88 13.46 -7.33 2.91
CA THR A 88 14.91 -7.27 2.75
C THR A 88 15.53 -6.55 3.94
N PHE A 89 16.75 -6.92 4.33
CA PHE A 89 17.46 -6.40 5.50
C PHE A 89 17.46 -4.85 5.63
N PRO A 90 17.62 -4.07 4.54
CA PRO A 90 17.55 -2.61 4.59
C PRO A 90 16.16 -2.09 4.97
N ILE A 91 15.11 -2.76 4.49
CA ILE A 91 13.72 -2.37 4.74
C ILE A 91 13.33 -2.68 6.19
N LEU A 92 13.78 -3.81 6.74
CA LEU A 92 13.59 -4.14 8.16
C LEU A 92 14.20 -3.08 9.08
N LEU A 93 15.41 -2.61 8.79
CA LEU A 93 16.07 -1.59 9.59
C LEU A 93 15.32 -0.25 9.55
N GLN A 94 14.81 0.15 8.38
CA GLN A 94 14.01 1.37 8.22
C GLN A 94 12.65 1.28 8.91
N MET A 95 11.99 0.12 8.90
CA MET A 95 10.76 -0.13 9.66
C MET A 95 11.01 0.04 11.17
N LEU A 96 12.12 -0.51 11.68
CA LEU A 96 12.48 -0.40 13.09
C LEU A 96 12.73 1.07 13.48
N LEU A 97 13.50 1.79 12.67
CA LEU A 97 13.81 3.20 12.87
C LEU A 97 12.56 4.08 12.88
N THR A 98 11.60 3.81 11.99
CA THR A 98 10.35 4.59 11.96
C THR A 98 9.40 4.26 13.09
N SER A 99 9.40 3.02 13.60
CA SER A 99 8.65 2.67 14.81
C SER A 99 9.16 3.41 16.06
N LEU A 100 10.47 3.70 16.11
CA LEU A 100 11.11 4.42 17.21
C LEU A 100 10.91 5.95 17.13
N THR A 101 10.72 6.49 15.93
CA THR A 101 10.36 7.92 15.74
C THR A 101 8.87 8.20 15.91
N ARG A 102 8.09 7.22 16.38
CA ARG A 102 6.66 7.38 16.63
C ARG A 102 6.48 8.21 17.91
N GLU A 103 6.34 9.53 17.76
CA GLU A 103 5.86 10.38 18.85
C GLU A 103 4.48 9.88 19.30
N ARG A 104 4.33 9.69 20.62
CA ARG A 104 3.12 9.19 21.28
C ARG A 104 1.97 10.18 21.21
#